data_AF-A0A418PYV2-F1
#
_entry.id   AF-A0A418PYV2-F1
#
_cell.length_a   1.000
_cell.length_b   1.000
_cell.length_c   1.000
_cell.angle_alpha   90.00
_cell.angle_beta   90.00
_cell.angle_gamma   90.00
#
_symmetry.space_group_name_H-M   'P 1'
#
loop_
_entity.id
_entity.type
_entity.pdbx_description
1 polymer ?
#
loop_
_entity_poly.entity_id
_entity_poly.type
_entity_poly.pdbx_seq_one_letter_code
_entity_poly.pdbx_strand_id
1 'polypeptide(L)'
;MTTDKADQAIARADRVMQQLDERGGAVRDAARRERQRLNAGLGRAVTRAGIAVGVISLATIIIGMIVPIGMFGFLAAVGLAVGVAALLLVGGNKEIAAPNVTPDLPNGQMVQRFDSYLFRARRALPAPAQAELDQLSAALPALRQTLERVPELDPSAQDARRLMSSHLPGLIDRYLHVPPPYRNERDGEGVSVDQRLVEALSAGRQALTEISEKLARADLAAFETQGRFIQSRYKDEAID
;
A
#
# COMPACT_ATOMS: atom_id res chain seq x y z
N MET A 1 -18.08 47.56 4.93
CA MET A 1 -18.05 46.83 3.63
C MET A 1 -16.69 46.20 3.31
N THR A 2 -15.56 46.69 3.84
CA THR A 2 -14.22 46.10 3.63
C THR A 2 -13.89 44.97 4.60
N THR A 3 -14.40 45.03 5.84
CA THR A 3 -14.23 44.00 6.88
C THR A 3 -14.86 42.66 6.49
N ASP A 4 -16.10 42.65 5.97
CA ASP A 4 -16.76 41.41 5.52
C ASP A 4 -15.98 40.62 4.46
N LYS A 5 -15.27 41.31 3.56
CA LYS A 5 -14.48 40.65 2.51
C LYS A 5 -13.20 40.05 3.07
N ALA A 6 -12.58 40.70 4.06
CA ALA A 6 -11.41 40.17 4.75
C ALA A 6 -11.80 38.94 5.58
N ASP A 7 -12.91 39.00 6.32
CA ASP A 7 -13.42 37.89 7.13
C ASP A 7 -13.82 36.69 6.26
N GLN A 8 -14.45 36.93 5.09
CA GLN A 8 -14.76 35.89 4.12
C GLN A 8 -13.51 35.28 3.46
N ALA A 9 -12.47 36.08 3.24
CA ALA A 9 -11.19 35.60 2.70
C ALA A 9 -10.44 34.74 3.72
N ILE A 10 -10.42 35.15 4.99
CA ILE A 10 -9.82 34.40 6.10
C ILE A 10 -10.59 33.08 6.32
N ALA A 11 -11.92 33.12 6.36
CA ALA A 11 -12.75 31.92 6.51
C ALA A 11 -12.66 30.95 5.32
N ARG A 12 -12.25 31.42 4.14
CA ARG A 12 -11.99 30.58 2.97
C ARG A 12 -10.58 29.97 3.03
N ALA A 13 -9.60 30.74 3.48
CA ALA A 13 -8.22 30.28 3.68
C ALA A 13 -8.14 29.20 4.77
N ASP A 14 -8.84 29.37 5.89
CA ASP A 14 -8.88 28.38 6.97
C ASP A 14 -9.50 27.05 6.52
N ARG A 15 -10.55 27.09 5.70
CA ARG A 15 -11.17 25.88 5.13
C ARG A 15 -10.24 25.13 4.18
N VAL A 16 -9.47 25.86 3.36
CA VAL A 16 -8.48 25.25 2.46
C VAL A 16 -7.30 24.68 3.25
N MET A 17 -6.84 25.38 4.29
CA MET A 17 -5.79 24.91 5.19
C MET A 17 -6.20 23.67 5.95
N GLN A 18 -7.42 23.62 6.52
CA GLN A 18 -7.93 22.43 7.22
C GLN A 18 -8.02 21.21 6.29
N GLN A 19 -8.53 21.37 5.06
CA GLN A 19 -8.57 20.28 4.08
C GLN A 19 -7.18 19.79 3.65
N LEU A 20 -6.19 20.68 3.60
CA LEU A 20 -4.80 20.33 3.28
C LEU A 20 -4.09 19.67 4.47
N ASP A 21 -4.39 20.07 5.70
CA ASP A 21 -3.81 19.48 6.91
C ASP A 21 -4.40 18.10 7.21
N GLU A 22 -5.68 17.86 6.92
CA GLU A 22 -6.29 16.52 7.00
C GLU A 22 -5.68 15.55 5.98
N ARG A 23 -5.50 15.98 4.72
CA ARG A 23 -4.84 15.18 3.67
C ARG A 23 -3.34 15.02 3.92
N GLY A 24 -2.68 16.04 4.47
CA GLY A 24 -1.25 16.04 4.76
C GLY A 24 -0.88 15.29 6.05
N GLY A 25 -1.75 15.27 7.05
CA GLY A 25 -1.56 14.63 8.34
C GLY A 25 -1.48 13.11 8.24
N ALA A 26 -2.43 12.49 7.53
CA ALA A 26 -2.45 11.04 7.28
C ALA A 26 -1.18 10.57 6.55
N VAL A 27 -0.69 11.35 5.59
CA VAL A 27 0.54 11.08 4.83
C VAL A 27 1.79 11.23 5.71
N ARG A 28 1.82 12.23 6.60
CA ARG A 28 2.94 12.47 7.54
C ARG A 28 3.03 11.39 8.61
N ASP A 29 1.91 10.90 9.12
CA ASP A 29 1.86 9.84 10.13
C ASP A 29 2.19 8.47 9.55
N ALA A 30 1.74 8.16 8.33
CA ALA A 30 2.19 6.99 7.58
C ALA A 30 3.70 7.05 7.31
N ALA A 31 4.23 8.20 6.88
CA ALA A 31 5.65 8.39 6.62
C ALA A 31 6.55 8.29 7.88
N ARG A 32 6.07 8.72 9.05
CA ARG A 32 6.80 8.60 10.33
C ARG A 32 6.94 7.14 10.76
N ARG A 33 5.85 6.36 10.67
CA ARG A 33 5.84 4.92 11.01
C ARG A 33 6.71 4.09 10.06
N GLU A 34 6.74 4.46 8.78
CA GLU A 34 7.58 3.82 7.76
C GLU A 34 9.07 4.15 7.97
N ARG A 35 9.43 5.42 8.24
CA ARG A 35 10.83 5.85 8.44
C ARG A 35 11.52 5.10 9.58
N GLN A 36 10.82 4.85 10.69
CA GLN A 36 11.37 4.08 11.80
C GLN A 36 11.69 2.62 11.41
N ARG A 37 10.93 2.04 10.48
CA ARG A 37 11.09 0.65 10.01
C ARG A 37 12.12 0.53 8.88
N LEU A 38 12.19 1.52 7.99
CA LEU A 38 13.18 1.58 6.91
C LEU A 38 14.60 1.73 7.46
N ASN A 39 14.79 2.47 8.55
CA ASN A 39 16.10 2.62 9.20
C ASN A 39 16.65 1.28 9.71
N ALA A 40 15.79 0.33 10.12
CA ALA A 40 16.20 -1.02 10.51
C ALA A 40 16.61 -1.90 9.30
N GLY A 41 15.99 -1.68 8.13
CA GLY A 41 16.31 -2.40 6.88
C GLY A 41 17.51 -1.83 6.11
N LEU A 42 17.73 -0.51 6.20
CA LEU A 42 18.85 0.19 5.56
C LEU A 42 20.20 -0.31 6.05
N GLY A 43 20.34 -0.66 7.33
CA GLY A 43 21.58 -1.23 7.88
C GLY A 43 22.03 -2.49 7.14
N ARG A 44 21.11 -3.45 6.90
CA ARG A 44 21.42 -4.70 6.18
C ARG A 44 21.70 -4.50 4.69
N ALA A 45 21.03 -3.54 4.06
CA ALA A 45 21.28 -3.21 2.65
C ALA A 45 22.65 -2.54 2.47
N VAL A 46 23.04 -1.64 3.38
CA VAL A 46 24.37 -1.01 3.42
C VAL A 46 25.46 -2.06 3.69
N THR A 47 25.24 -3.01 4.61
CA THR A 47 26.20 -4.10 4.85
C THR A 47 26.36 -5.00 3.62
N ARG A 48 25.28 -5.38 2.93
CA ARG A 48 25.37 -6.21 1.71
C ARG A 48 26.03 -5.48 0.54
N ALA A 49 25.73 -4.20 0.36
CA ALA A 49 26.40 -3.36 -0.64
C ALA A 49 27.89 -3.20 -0.33
N GLY A 50 28.25 -3.01 0.95
CA GLY A 50 29.64 -2.96 1.41
C GLY A 50 30.40 -4.27 1.15
N ILE A 51 29.75 -5.44 1.37
CA ILE A 51 30.34 -6.75 1.08
C ILE A 51 30.55 -6.93 -0.43
N ALA A 52 29.58 -6.58 -1.27
CA ALA A 52 29.69 -6.70 -2.72
C ALA A 52 30.83 -5.83 -3.28
N VAL A 53 30.94 -4.57 -2.83
CA VAL A 53 32.02 -3.66 -3.23
C VAL A 53 33.38 -4.17 -2.73
N GLY A 54 33.44 -4.72 -1.51
CA GLY A 54 34.65 -5.32 -0.95
C GLY A 54 35.15 -6.51 -1.76
N VAL A 55 34.26 -7.43 -2.16
CA VAL A 55 34.61 -8.61 -2.97
C VAL A 55 35.10 -8.21 -4.36
N ILE A 56 34.42 -7.27 -5.02
CA ILE A 56 34.82 -6.78 -6.35
C ILE A 56 36.18 -6.09 -6.26
N SER A 57 36.42 -5.25 -5.25
CA SER A 57 37.69 -4.56 -5.06
C SER A 57 38.84 -5.55 -4.84
N LEU A 58 38.63 -6.59 -4.02
CA LEU A 58 39.64 -7.61 -3.74
C LEU A 58 39.98 -8.46 -4.98
N ALA A 59 38.98 -8.85 -5.76
CA ALA A 59 39.18 -9.58 -7.01
C ALA A 59 39.97 -8.75 -8.03
N THR A 60 39.71 -7.44 -8.09
CA THR A 60 40.41 -6.52 -9.01
C THR A 60 41.89 -6.36 -8.63
N ILE A 61 42.20 -6.30 -7.32
CA ILE A 61 43.58 -6.25 -6.81
C ILE A 61 44.35 -7.52 -7.18
N ILE A 62 43.73 -8.70 -6.99
CA ILE A 62 44.37 -10.00 -7.28
C ILE A 62 44.67 -10.15 -8.78
N ILE A 63 43.74 -9.75 -9.65
CA ILE A 63 43.90 -9.84 -11.11
C ILE A 63 44.95 -8.83 -11.62
N GLY A 64 44.96 -7.61 -11.07
CA GLY A 64 45.96 -6.58 -11.39
C GLY A 64 47.39 -6.93 -10.97
N MET A 65 47.55 -7.94 -10.09
CA MET A 65 48.86 -8.45 -9.69
C MET A 65 49.48 -9.42 -10.71
N ILE A 66 48.66 -10.00 -11.61
CA ILE A 66 49.08 -11.02 -12.60
C ILE A 66 49.17 -10.43 -14.02
N VAL A 67 48.34 -9.42 -14.33
CA VAL A 67 48.34 -8.75 -15.64
C VAL A 67 48.71 -7.29 -15.41
N PRO A 68 49.73 -6.72 -16.09
CA PRO A 68 50.13 -5.32 -15.95
C PRO A 68 49.13 -4.42 -16.68
N ILE A 69 47.93 -4.38 -16.14
CA ILE A 69 46.88 -3.43 -16.51
C ILE A 69 47.32 -2.13 -15.84
N GLY A 70 48.07 -1.29 -16.56
CA GLY A 70 48.52 0.00 -16.02
C GLY A 70 47.38 0.80 -15.39
N MET A 71 47.71 1.82 -14.61
CA MET A 71 46.76 2.63 -13.79
C MET A 71 45.45 3.00 -14.51
N PHE A 72 45.51 3.26 -15.83
CA PHE A 72 44.34 3.57 -16.65
C PHE A 72 43.35 2.42 -16.86
N GLY A 73 43.81 1.16 -16.96
CA GLY A 73 42.91 0.01 -17.09
C GLY A 73 42.23 -0.38 -15.78
N PHE A 74 42.90 -0.17 -14.63
CA PHE A 74 42.27 -0.26 -13.31
C PHE A 74 41.17 0.80 -13.16
N LEU A 75 41.46 2.05 -13.51
CA LEU A 75 40.50 3.15 -13.43
C LEU A 75 39.28 2.93 -14.34
N ALA A 76 39.49 2.37 -15.54
CA ALA A 76 38.43 2.01 -16.48
C ALA A 76 37.54 0.88 -15.93
N ALA A 77 38.11 -0.16 -15.33
CA ALA A 77 37.36 -1.26 -14.73
C ALA A 77 36.51 -0.79 -13.54
N VAL A 78 37.07 0.05 -12.66
CA VAL A 78 36.34 0.65 -11.54
C VAL A 78 35.23 1.59 -12.05
N GLY A 79 35.51 2.42 -13.04
CA GLY A 79 34.52 3.29 -13.66
C GLY A 79 33.36 2.52 -14.29
N LEU A 80 33.65 1.42 -14.98
CA LEU A 80 32.63 0.52 -15.54
C LEU A 80 31.81 -0.15 -14.45
N ALA A 81 32.45 -0.67 -13.39
CA ALA A 81 31.75 -1.30 -12.27
C ALA A 81 30.83 -0.32 -11.53
N VAL A 82 31.28 0.92 -11.31
CA VAL A 82 30.47 2.00 -10.72
C VAL A 82 29.33 2.40 -11.66
N GLY A 83 29.59 2.49 -12.98
CA GLY A 83 28.57 2.78 -13.99
C GLY A 83 27.48 1.70 -14.06
N VAL A 84 27.87 0.41 -14.03
CA VAL A 84 26.93 -0.72 -14.00
C VAL A 84 26.17 -0.75 -12.68
N ALA A 85 26.82 -0.52 -11.54
CA ALA A 85 26.15 -0.43 -10.25
C ALA A 85 25.15 0.74 -10.18
N ALA A 86 25.51 1.90 -10.74
CA ALA A 86 24.60 3.05 -10.84
C ALA A 86 23.40 2.74 -11.76
N LEU A 87 23.62 2.09 -12.91
CA LEU A 87 22.54 1.66 -13.80
C LEU A 87 21.61 0.64 -13.13
N LEU A 88 22.13 -0.31 -12.35
CA LEU A 88 21.31 -1.27 -11.61
C LEU A 88 20.52 -0.63 -10.46
N LEU A 89 21.06 0.41 -9.83
CA LEU A 89 20.37 1.17 -8.79
C LEU A 89 19.26 2.09 -9.35
N VAL A 90 19.42 2.58 -10.59
CA VAL A 90 18.45 3.47 -11.25
C VAL A 90 17.43 2.68 -12.09
N GLY A 91 17.82 1.54 -12.67
CA GLY A 91 16.99 0.70 -13.54
C GLY A 91 16.29 -0.47 -12.84
N GLY A 92 16.50 -0.65 -11.55
CA GLY A 92 15.83 -1.68 -10.77
C GLY A 92 14.39 -1.28 -10.47
N ASN A 93 13.45 -1.76 -11.28
CA ASN A 93 12.05 -1.91 -10.85
C ASN A 93 12.07 -2.77 -9.59
N LYS A 94 12.07 -2.14 -8.41
CA LYS A 94 11.92 -2.84 -7.14
C LYS A 94 10.53 -3.46 -7.20
N GLU A 95 10.50 -4.75 -7.51
CA GLU A 95 9.28 -5.52 -7.66
C GLU A 95 8.41 -5.28 -6.43
N ILE A 96 7.26 -4.65 -6.64
CA ILE A 96 6.32 -4.35 -5.55
C ILE A 96 5.62 -5.67 -5.27
N ALA A 97 6.31 -6.54 -4.53
CA ALA A 97 5.81 -7.87 -4.24
C ALA A 97 4.44 -7.76 -3.57
N ALA A 98 3.47 -8.50 -4.13
CA ALA A 98 2.14 -8.65 -3.56
C ALA A 98 2.23 -9.05 -2.08
N PRO A 99 1.23 -8.70 -1.25
CA PRO A 99 1.23 -9.11 0.13
C PRO A 99 1.30 -10.64 0.18
N ASN A 100 2.35 -11.21 0.77
CA ASN A 100 2.42 -12.65 1.01
C ASN A 100 1.35 -13.00 2.05
N VAL A 101 0.25 -13.58 1.60
CA VAL A 101 -0.87 -14.03 2.44
C VAL A 101 -0.92 -15.55 2.38
N THR A 102 -0.63 -16.19 3.51
CA THR A 102 -0.89 -17.62 3.71
C THR A 102 -2.35 -17.81 4.14
N PRO A 103 -2.98 -18.97 3.84
CA PRO A 103 -4.36 -19.25 4.21
C PRO A 103 -4.65 -19.06 5.70
N ASP A 104 -3.70 -19.44 6.56
CA ASP A 104 -3.84 -19.44 8.03
C ASP A 104 -3.48 -18.10 8.68
N LEU A 105 -3.29 -17.04 7.88
CA LEU A 105 -2.94 -15.74 8.44
C LEU A 105 -4.14 -15.20 9.25
N PRO A 106 -3.96 -14.52 10.39
CA PRO A 106 -5.08 -13.85 11.04
C PRO A 106 -5.65 -12.71 10.20
N ASN A 107 -6.97 -12.54 10.21
CA ASN A 107 -7.69 -11.49 9.47
C ASN A 107 -7.07 -10.09 9.67
N GLY A 108 -6.80 -9.72 10.93
CA GLY A 108 -6.19 -8.43 11.27
C GLY A 108 -4.78 -8.24 10.70
N GLN A 109 -3.95 -9.28 10.72
CA GLN A 109 -2.60 -9.23 10.15
C GLN A 109 -2.62 -9.12 8.62
N MET A 110 -3.60 -9.76 7.98
CA MET A 110 -3.79 -9.68 6.53
C MET A 110 -4.08 -8.24 6.07
N VAL A 111 -4.98 -7.54 6.76
CA VAL A 111 -5.26 -6.12 6.48
C VAL A 111 -4.02 -5.25 6.66
N GLN A 112 -3.23 -5.47 7.72
CA GLN A 112 -1.98 -4.73 7.96
C GLN A 112 -0.92 -4.96 6.86
N ARG A 113 -0.79 -6.20 6.37
CA ARG A 113 0.12 -6.51 5.26
C ARG A 113 -0.34 -5.84 3.97
N PHE A 114 -1.65 -5.82 3.73
CA PHE A 114 -2.24 -5.15 2.59
C PHE A 114 -2.01 -3.62 2.63
N ASP A 115 -2.24 -2.97 3.77
CA ASP A 115 -1.96 -1.53 3.94
C ASP A 115 -0.49 -1.19 3.66
N SER A 116 0.42 -2.01 4.18
CA SER A 116 1.87 -1.88 3.92
C SER A 116 2.23 -2.09 2.45
N TYR A 117 1.46 -2.89 1.72
CA TYR A 117 1.61 -3.06 0.28
C TYR A 117 1.11 -1.83 -0.48
N LEU A 118 -0.08 -1.31 -0.15
CA LEU A 118 -0.63 -0.11 -0.78
C LEU A 118 0.30 1.10 -0.65
N PHE A 119 0.87 1.29 0.54
CA PHE A 119 1.83 2.37 0.78
C PHE A 119 3.04 2.30 -0.17
N ARG A 120 3.57 1.10 -0.41
CA ARG A 120 4.69 0.88 -1.34
C ARG A 120 4.25 1.03 -2.80
N ALA A 121 3.09 0.49 -3.16
CA ALA A 121 2.51 0.57 -4.49
C ALA A 121 2.24 2.02 -4.93
N ARG A 122 1.82 2.88 -4.00
CA ARG A 122 1.45 4.28 -4.24
C ARG A 122 2.43 5.05 -5.13
N ARG A 123 3.74 4.90 -4.90
CA ARG A 123 4.77 5.67 -5.63
C ARG A 123 4.92 5.28 -7.11
N ALA A 124 4.42 4.12 -7.50
CA ALA A 124 4.51 3.62 -8.87
C ALA A 124 3.25 3.94 -9.71
N LEU A 125 2.24 4.56 -9.09
CA LEU A 125 0.95 4.86 -9.71
C LEU A 125 0.81 6.35 -10.06
N PRO A 126 -0.06 6.70 -11.03
CA PRO A 126 -0.33 8.08 -11.42
C PRO A 126 -1.10 8.81 -10.31
N ALA A 127 -0.99 10.14 -10.26
CA ALA A 127 -1.60 10.98 -9.22
C ALA A 127 -3.07 10.66 -8.88
N PRO A 128 -4.00 10.48 -9.85
CA PRO A 128 -5.39 10.14 -9.53
C PRO A 128 -5.53 8.76 -8.88
N ALA A 129 -4.74 7.76 -9.28
CA ALA A 129 -4.76 6.43 -8.66
C ALA A 129 -4.15 6.44 -7.25
N GLN A 130 -3.18 7.33 -6.98
CA GLN A 130 -2.66 7.54 -5.63
C GLN A 130 -3.76 8.02 -4.68
N ALA A 131 -4.65 8.92 -5.15
CA ALA A 131 -5.77 9.42 -4.36
C ALA A 131 -6.77 8.31 -3.98
N GLU A 132 -7.03 7.36 -4.88
CA GLU A 132 -7.87 6.19 -4.56
C GLU A 132 -7.20 5.24 -3.56
N LEU A 133 -5.89 5.01 -3.69
CA LEU A 133 -5.16 4.23 -2.68
C LEU A 133 -5.15 4.90 -1.31
N ASP A 134 -5.02 6.22 -1.25
CA ASP A 134 -5.06 6.97 0.01
C ASP A 134 -6.43 6.84 0.69
N GLN A 135 -7.53 6.94 -0.07
CA GLN A 135 -8.88 6.71 0.43
C GLN A 135 -9.09 5.26 0.90
N LEU A 136 -8.56 4.30 0.14
CA LEU A 136 -8.62 2.88 0.51
C LEU A 136 -7.87 2.63 1.83
N SER A 137 -6.62 3.10 1.95
CA SER A 137 -5.82 2.99 3.18
C SER A 137 -6.50 3.66 4.38
N ALA A 138 -7.21 4.78 4.18
CA ALA A 138 -7.97 5.43 5.26
C ALA A 138 -9.14 4.58 5.78
N ALA A 139 -9.73 3.71 4.94
CA ALA A 139 -10.82 2.82 5.33
C ALA A 139 -10.34 1.51 6.00
N LEU A 140 -9.08 1.11 5.79
CA LEU A 140 -8.54 -0.17 6.29
C LEU A 140 -8.56 -0.33 7.83
N PRO A 141 -8.33 0.71 8.67
CA PRO A 141 -8.39 0.56 10.12
C PRO A 141 -9.78 0.10 10.62
N ALA A 142 -10.85 0.66 10.07
CA ALA A 142 -12.22 0.27 10.41
C ALA A 142 -12.51 -1.16 9.92
N LEU A 143 -12.15 -1.47 8.67
CA LEU A 143 -12.26 -2.82 8.13
C LEU A 143 -11.51 -3.86 8.97
N ARG A 144 -10.31 -3.52 9.45
CA ARG A 144 -9.50 -4.39 10.33
C ARG A 144 -10.25 -4.71 11.61
N GLN A 145 -10.80 -3.70 12.26
CA GLN A 145 -11.54 -3.89 13.51
C GLN A 145 -12.76 -4.81 13.34
N THR A 146 -13.47 -4.69 12.21
CA THR A 146 -14.58 -5.57 11.88
C THR A 146 -14.09 -7.00 11.60
N LEU A 147 -13.10 -7.16 10.72
CA LEU A 147 -12.59 -8.48 10.33
C LEU A 147 -11.89 -9.25 11.46
N GLU A 148 -11.32 -8.57 12.45
CA GLU A 148 -10.70 -9.22 13.62
C GLU A 148 -11.69 -9.97 14.51
N ARG A 149 -12.97 -9.60 14.46
CA ARG A 149 -14.04 -10.24 15.24
C ARG A 149 -14.70 -11.39 14.50
N VAL A 150 -14.46 -11.48 13.20
CA VAL A 150 -15.13 -12.43 12.30
C VAL A 150 -14.28 -13.69 12.16
N PRO A 151 -14.87 -14.89 12.22
CA PRO A 151 -14.15 -16.13 11.96
C PRO A 151 -13.46 -16.12 10.59
N GLU A 152 -12.28 -16.72 10.51
CA GLU A 152 -11.49 -16.71 9.26
C GLU A 152 -12.19 -17.43 8.12
N LEU A 153 -13.02 -18.44 8.42
CA LEU A 153 -13.79 -19.22 7.44
C LEU A 153 -15.11 -18.54 7.03
N ASP A 154 -15.44 -17.37 7.56
CA ASP A 154 -16.62 -16.61 7.13
C ASP A 154 -16.51 -16.27 5.63
N PRO A 155 -17.57 -16.49 4.83
CA PRO A 155 -17.54 -16.22 3.38
C PRO A 155 -17.16 -14.77 3.05
N SER A 156 -17.67 -13.80 3.80
CA SER A 156 -17.41 -12.39 3.56
C SER A 156 -15.98 -12.01 3.97
N ALA A 157 -15.45 -12.61 5.04
CA ALA A 157 -14.04 -12.48 5.39
C ALA A 157 -13.13 -13.06 4.30
N GLN A 158 -13.46 -14.24 3.75
CA GLN A 158 -12.73 -14.87 2.65
C GLN A 158 -12.75 -14.03 1.38
N ASP A 159 -13.87 -13.41 1.04
CA ASP A 159 -13.97 -12.52 -0.12
C ASP A 159 -13.11 -11.26 0.05
N ALA A 160 -13.13 -10.64 1.25
CA ALA A 160 -12.23 -9.53 1.56
C ALA A 160 -10.75 -9.94 1.44
N ARG A 161 -10.40 -11.15 1.91
CA ARG A 161 -9.05 -11.71 1.78
C ARG A 161 -8.64 -11.85 0.32
N ARG A 162 -9.49 -12.41 -0.53
CA ARG A 162 -9.21 -12.56 -1.97
C ARG A 162 -9.03 -11.21 -2.67
N LEU A 163 -9.85 -10.22 -2.32
CA LEU A 163 -9.70 -8.85 -2.83
C LEU A 163 -8.34 -8.27 -2.47
N MET A 164 -7.95 -8.35 -1.19
CA MET A 164 -6.69 -7.77 -0.70
C MET A 164 -5.43 -8.55 -1.10
N SER A 165 -5.51 -9.88 -1.23
CA SER A 165 -4.34 -10.71 -1.52
C SER A 165 -4.11 -10.95 -3.00
N SER A 166 -5.18 -11.00 -3.81
CA SER A 166 -5.11 -11.41 -5.21
C SER A 166 -5.62 -10.35 -6.17
N HIS A 167 -6.86 -9.88 -6.01
CA HIS A 167 -7.49 -9.03 -7.03
C HIS A 167 -6.86 -7.62 -7.10
N LEU A 168 -6.76 -6.93 -5.96
CA LEU A 168 -6.17 -5.58 -5.92
C LEU A 168 -4.68 -5.59 -6.23
N PRO A 169 -3.86 -6.47 -5.61
CA PRO A 169 -2.44 -6.57 -5.98
C PRO A 169 -2.24 -6.97 -7.45
N GLY A 170 -3.04 -7.92 -7.96
CA GLY A 170 -2.97 -8.36 -9.34
C GLY A 170 -3.37 -7.27 -10.35
N LEU A 171 -4.34 -6.41 -10.01
CA LEU A 171 -4.69 -5.25 -10.82
C LEU A 171 -3.53 -4.25 -10.91
N ILE A 172 -2.95 -3.90 -9.76
CA ILE A 172 -1.80 -2.99 -9.69
C ILE A 172 -0.63 -3.57 -10.48
N ASP A 173 -0.34 -4.86 -10.27
CA ASP A 173 0.74 -5.55 -10.97
C ASP A 173 0.55 -5.51 -12.50
N ARG A 174 -0.65 -5.85 -13.01
CA ARG A 174 -0.97 -5.76 -14.44
C ARG A 174 -0.78 -4.34 -14.99
N TYR A 175 -1.19 -3.33 -14.24
CA TYR A 175 -0.97 -1.93 -14.64
C TYR A 175 0.52 -1.58 -14.72
N LEU A 176 1.33 -2.05 -13.76
CA LEU A 176 2.78 -1.81 -13.75
C LEU A 176 3.48 -2.49 -14.93
N HIS A 177 2.96 -3.61 -15.43
CA HIS A 177 3.43 -4.27 -16.65
C HIS A 177 3.11 -3.49 -17.94
N VAL A 178 2.14 -2.57 -17.93
CA VAL A 178 1.86 -1.72 -19.10
C VAL A 178 3.00 -0.70 -19.25
N PRO A 179 3.71 -0.67 -20.41
CA PRO A 179 4.80 0.27 -20.59
C PRO A 179 4.28 1.73 -20.61
N PRO A 180 5.03 2.70 -20.04
CA PRO A 180 4.55 4.08 -19.87
C PRO A 180 3.97 4.77 -21.11
N PRO A 181 4.50 4.58 -22.33
CA PRO A 181 3.94 5.20 -23.55
C PRO A 181 2.49 4.80 -23.84
N TYR A 182 2.09 3.58 -23.46
CA TYR A 182 0.78 3.01 -23.77
C TYR A 182 -0.28 3.32 -22.70
N ARG A 183 0.10 3.93 -21.56
CA ARG A 183 -0.82 4.15 -20.44
C ARG A 183 -1.90 5.20 -20.71
N ASN A 184 -1.63 6.09 -21.65
CA ASN A 184 -2.58 7.10 -22.12
C ASN A 184 -3.38 6.64 -23.35
N GLU A 185 -3.07 5.48 -23.92
CA GLU A 185 -3.86 4.94 -25.03
C GLU A 185 -5.27 4.62 -24.55
N ARG A 186 -6.22 4.94 -25.42
CA ARG A 186 -7.63 4.70 -25.18
C ARG A 186 -8.01 3.36 -25.79
N ASP A 187 -8.79 2.59 -25.05
CA ASP A 187 -9.38 1.36 -25.54
C ASP A 187 -10.64 1.62 -26.39
N GLY A 188 -11.36 0.55 -26.74
CA GLY A 188 -12.57 0.60 -27.55
C GLY A 188 -13.75 1.35 -26.91
N GLU A 189 -13.72 1.62 -25.61
CA GLU A 189 -14.71 2.43 -24.89
C GLU A 189 -14.26 3.89 -24.73
N GLY A 190 -13.06 4.23 -25.24
CA GLY A 190 -12.52 5.58 -25.16
C GLY A 190 -11.86 5.92 -23.82
N VAL A 191 -11.67 4.94 -22.94
CA VAL A 191 -11.08 5.09 -21.60
C VAL A 191 -9.58 4.77 -21.67
N SER A 192 -8.75 5.58 -21.00
CA SER A 192 -7.31 5.27 -20.94
C SER A 192 -6.98 4.20 -19.89
N VAL A 193 -5.82 3.56 -20.01
CA VAL A 193 -5.35 2.58 -19.01
C VAL A 193 -5.25 3.22 -17.62
N ASP A 194 -4.77 4.47 -17.52
CA ASP A 194 -4.72 5.23 -16.28
C ASP A 194 -6.12 5.45 -15.68
N GLN A 195 -7.11 5.77 -16.52
CA GLN A 195 -8.50 5.97 -16.08
C GLN A 195 -9.13 4.65 -15.62
N ARG A 196 -8.95 3.56 -16.37
CA ARG A 196 -9.41 2.23 -15.96
C ARG A 196 -8.83 1.79 -14.63
N LEU A 197 -7.56 2.09 -14.38
CA LEU A 197 -6.95 1.79 -13.09
C LEU A 197 -7.70 2.51 -11.96
N VAL A 198 -7.97 3.81 -12.13
CA VAL A 198 -8.68 4.62 -11.12
C VAL A 198 -10.08 4.05 -10.85
N GLU A 199 -10.83 3.75 -11.91
CA GLU A 199 -12.17 3.16 -11.81
C GLU A 199 -12.15 1.81 -11.09
N ALA A 200 -11.22 0.93 -11.47
CA ALA A 200 -11.08 -0.39 -10.87
C ALA A 200 -10.62 -0.33 -9.40
N LEU A 201 -9.74 0.61 -9.03
CA LEU A 201 -9.34 0.84 -7.64
C LEU A 201 -10.51 1.39 -6.81
N SER A 202 -11.29 2.32 -7.37
CA SER A 202 -12.51 2.83 -6.72
C SER A 202 -13.55 1.71 -6.50
N ALA A 203 -13.76 0.85 -7.50
CA ALA A 203 -14.66 -0.30 -7.38
C ALA A 203 -14.18 -1.30 -6.30
N GLY A 204 -12.88 -1.59 -6.26
CA GLY A 204 -12.32 -2.46 -5.21
C GLY A 204 -12.43 -1.86 -3.80
N ARG A 205 -12.29 -0.54 -3.66
CA ARG A 205 -12.55 0.18 -2.41
C ARG A 205 -14.00 0.05 -1.97
N GLN A 206 -14.94 0.30 -2.89
CA GLN A 206 -16.38 0.16 -2.62
C GLN A 206 -16.73 -1.27 -2.20
N ALA A 207 -16.21 -2.28 -2.89
CA ALA A 207 -16.43 -3.68 -2.55
C ALA A 207 -15.95 -4.03 -1.12
N LEU A 208 -14.79 -3.51 -0.70
CA LEU A 208 -14.32 -3.70 0.69
C LEU A 208 -15.21 -2.99 1.71
N THR A 209 -15.72 -1.80 1.40
CA THR A 209 -16.70 -1.11 2.25
C THR A 209 -17.99 -1.90 2.37
N GLU A 210 -18.54 -2.39 1.26
CA GLU A 210 -19.76 -3.21 1.24
C GLU A 210 -19.60 -4.50 2.05
N ILE A 211 -18.45 -5.17 1.95
CA ILE A 211 -18.15 -6.34 2.78
C ILE A 211 -18.12 -5.96 4.26
N SER A 212 -17.47 -4.84 4.60
CA SER A 212 -17.44 -4.36 5.99
C SER A 212 -18.83 -4.05 6.53
N GLU A 213 -19.70 -3.45 5.73
CA GLU A 213 -21.09 -3.18 6.09
C GLU A 213 -21.89 -4.46 6.25
N LYS A 214 -21.72 -5.43 5.35
CA LYS A 214 -22.41 -6.73 5.42
C LYS A 214 -22.04 -7.46 6.72
N LEU A 215 -20.77 -7.47 7.08
CA LEU A 215 -20.29 -8.06 8.34
C LEU A 215 -20.90 -7.33 9.55
N ALA A 216 -20.89 -6.00 9.55
CA ALA A 216 -21.50 -5.23 10.63
C ALA A 216 -23.01 -5.49 10.79
N ARG A 217 -23.74 -5.61 9.67
CA ARG A 217 -25.17 -5.96 9.68
C ARG A 217 -25.43 -7.37 10.22
N ALA A 218 -24.55 -8.33 9.89
CA ALA A 218 -24.65 -9.69 10.42
C ALA A 218 -24.46 -9.73 11.94
N ASP A 219 -23.48 -8.98 12.47
CA ASP A 219 -23.26 -8.85 13.91
C ASP A 219 -24.47 -8.22 14.62
N LEU A 220 -25.05 -7.16 14.04
CA LEU A 220 -26.27 -6.53 14.58
C LEU A 220 -27.45 -7.50 14.62
N ALA A 221 -27.67 -8.27 13.56
CA ALA A 221 -28.74 -9.26 13.51
C ALA A 221 -28.54 -10.39 14.54
N ALA A 222 -27.30 -10.85 14.73
CA ALA A 222 -26.97 -11.83 15.75
C ALA A 222 -27.24 -11.30 17.17
N PHE A 223 -26.85 -10.05 17.44
CA PHE A 223 -27.12 -9.38 18.71
C PHE A 223 -28.62 -9.24 19.00
N GLU A 224 -29.42 -8.79 18.03
CA GLU A 224 -30.87 -8.67 18.19
C GLU A 224 -31.53 -10.02 18.47
N THR A 225 -31.09 -11.07 17.78
CA THR A 225 -31.60 -12.44 17.98
C THR A 225 -31.32 -12.92 19.40
N GLN A 226 -30.09 -12.72 19.88
CA GLN A 226 -29.70 -13.11 21.23
C GLN A 226 -30.48 -12.32 22.30
N GLY A 227 -30.68 -11.01 22.09
CA GLY A 227 -31.48 -10.17 22.98
C GLY A 227 -32.94 -10.61 23.08
N ARG A 228 -33.58 -10.92 21.94
CA ARG A 228 -34.95 -11.45 21.90
C ARG A 228 -35.07 -12.81 22.59
N PHE A 229 -34.09 -13.69 22.39
CA PHE A 229 -34.05 -15.00 23.06
C PHE A 229 -34.00 -14.87 24.58
N ILE A 230 -33.13 -14.00 25.11
CA ILE A 230 -33.03 -13.75 26.56
C ILE A 230 -34.35 -13.19 27.10
N GLN A 231 -34.96 -12.24 26.39
CA GLN A 231 -36.25 -11.68 26.80
C GLN A 231 -37.34 -12.76 26.86
N SER A 232 -37.47 -13.60 25.84
CA SER A 232 -38.46 -14.68 25.85
C SER A 232 -38.18 -15.72 26.94
N ARG A 233 -36.92 -16.14 27.12
CA ARG A 233 -36.62 -17.26 28.03
C ARG A 233 -36.75 -16.90 29.50
N TYR A 234 -36.37 -15.67 29.88
CA TYR A 234 -36.21 -15.26 31.29
C TYR A 234 -37.26 -14.27 31.77
N LYS A 235 -38.03 -13.61 30.89
CA LYS A 235 -39.10 -12.69 31.30
C LYS A 235 -40.40 -13.43 31.63
N ASP A 236 -40.62 -14.60 31.02
CA ASP A 236 -41.80 -15.45 31.28
C ASP A 236 -41.64 -16.32 32.55
N GLU A 237 -40.41 -16.51 33.05
CA GLU A 237 -40.09 -17.31 34.24
C GLU A 237 -40.20 -16.50 35.55
N ALA A 238 -40.41 -15.19 35.47
CA ALA A 238 -40.56 -14.28 36.61
C ALA A 238 -42.02 -14.04 37.03
N ILE A 239 -42.98 -14.72 36.39
CA ILE A 239 -44.40 -14.70 36.75
C ILE A 239 -44.79 -16.12 37.20
N ASP A 240 -44.30 -16.54 38.36
CA ASP A 240 -44.90 -17.60 39.19
C ASP A 240 -44.42 -17.44 40.64
#